data_AF-A0A6J4NSV8-F1
#
_entry.id   AF-A0A6J4NSV8-F1
#
_cell.length_a   1.000
_cell.length_b   1.000
_cell.length_c   1.000
_cell.angle_alpha   90.00
_cell.angle_beta   90.00
_cell.angle_gamma   90.00
#
_symmetry.space_group_name_H-M   'P 1'
#
loop_
_entity.id
_entity.type
_entity.pdbx_description
1 polymer ?
#
loop_
_entity_poly.entity_id
_entity_poly.type
_entity_poly.pdbx_seq_one_letter_code
_entity_poly.pdbx_strand_id
1 'polypeptide(L)'
;MMIRPAELAAIRAGEVDLAFRRWTRPRLNVGTRMRTGSGLVEVLSVDEVDLGTITEEDARRAGAPSLEALLAALAARPDDPIFRVGLRHAGRDPREVLRDTVPDEAEVATLRAWLDRLDASSSVGPWTRATLELIGQHPGRRAPELAEVLGRDTASLKRDVRKLKERGLTRSLDIGYLLSPRGAAVLDHGGPARERPAAPTGTPLPRTGAPASRALTAAGLTTLESLTDVSEGEVAGLHGVGPFALDRLREALADVGLSFRRV
;
A
#
# COMPACT_ATOMS: atom_id res chain seq x y z
N MET A 1 2.68 13.62 7.97
CA MET A 1 3.25 14.33 6.81
C MET A 1 3.05 13.46 5.58
N MET A 2 2.61 14.01 4.44
CA MET A 2 2.63 13.26 3.18
C MET A 2 4.02 13.38 2.55
N ILE A 3 4.58 12.24 2.14
CA ILE A 3 5.83 12.13 1.38
C ILE A 3 5.44 11.42 0.08
N ARG A 4 5.87 11.96 -1.06
CA ARG A 4 5.50 11.42 -2.37
C ARG A 4 6.21 10.07 -2.61
N PRO A 5 5.66 9.16 -3.42
CA PRO A 5 6.30 7.87 -3.71
C PRO A 5 7.74 8.00 -4.23
N ALA A 6 8.00 8.96 -5.13
CA ALA A 6 9.33 9.23 -5.65
C ALA A 6 10.32 9.69 -4.55
N GLU A 7 9.88 10.57 -3.64
CA GLU A 7 10.68 11.00 -2.48
C GLU A 7 10.97 9.83 -1.55
N LEU A 8 9.99 8.94 -1.31
CA LEU A 8 10.20 7.74 -0.50
C LEU A 8 11.22 6.77 -1.13
N ALA A 9 11.22 6.65 -2.46
CA ALA A 9 12.22 5.86 -3.18
C ALA A 9 13.62 6.48 -3.04
N ALA A 10 13.73 7.79 -3.21
CA ALA A 10 15.00 8.52 -3.03
C ALA A 10 15.52 8.46 -1.58
N ILE A 11 14.64 8.55 -0.57
CA ILE A 11 15.01 8.35 0.84
C ILE A 11 15.53 6.93 1.09
N ARG A 12 14.90 5.93 0.46
CA ARG A 12 15.35 4.53 0.55
C ARG A 12 16.71 4.32 -0.12
N ALA A 13 16.98 5.02 -1.23
CA ALA A 13 18.27 5.01 -1.92
C ALA A 13 19.36 5.82 -1.19
N GLY A 14 18.98 6.69 -0.23
CA GLY A 14 19.89 7.58 0.48
C GLY A 14 20.21 8.88 -0.27
N GLU A 15 19.48 9.17 -1.36
CA GLU A 15 19.65 10.37 -2.18
C GLU A 15 18.98 11.61 -1.56
N VAL A 16 17.90 11.38 -0.79
CA VAL A 16 17.12 12.40 -0.09
C VAL A 16 17.11 12.08 1.40
N ASP A 17 17.45 13.06 2.23
CA ASP A 17 17.49 12.91 3.69
C ASP A 17 16.91 14.13 4.43
N LEU A 18 16.40 15.12 3.70
CA LEU A 18 15.71 16.28 4.27
C LEU A 18 14.27 16.40 3.78
N ALA A 19 13.42 17.03 4.59
CA ALA A 19 12.14 17.57 4.15
C ALA A 19 11.91 18.93 4.81
N PHE A 20 11.43 19.91 4.04
CA PHE A 20 11.04 21.21 4.56
C PHE A 20 9.52 21.32 4.65
N ARG A 21 8.99 21.81 5.77
CA ARG A 21 7.55 21.98 5.98
C ARG A 21 7.25 23.25 6.75
N ARG A 22 6.16 23.91 6.35
CA ARG A 22 5.57 25.03 7.09
C ARG A 22 4.52 24.52 8.07
N TRP A 23 4.72 24.72 9.37
CA TRP A 23 3.75 24.35 10.41
C TRP A 23 3.70 25.43 11.50
N THR A 24 2.54 25.66 12.11
CA THR A 24 2.41 26.52 13.31
C THR A 24 3.21 26.03 14.53
N ARG A 25 3.56 24.74 14.56
CA ARG A 25 4.36 24.09 15.60
C ARG A 25 4.95 22.77 15.07
N PRO A 26 6.02 22.23 15.67
CA PRO A 26 6.52 20.90 15.32
C PRO A 26 5.39 19.85 15.32
N ARG A 27 5.27 19.08 14.24
CA ARG A 27 4.28 18.00 14.09
C ARG A 27 4.87 16.61 14.23
N LEU A 28 6.18 16.50 14.38
CA LEU A 28 6.93 15.25 14.51
C LEU A 28 7.92 15.39 15.66
N ASN A 29 8.16 14.29 16.36
CA ASN A 29 9.21 14.20 17.36
C ASN A 29 10.41 13.47 16.76
N VAL A 30 11.62 13.85 17.17
CA VAL A 30 12.83 13.09 16.86
C VAL A 30 12.68 11.65 17.38
N GLY A 31 13.16 10.68 16.59
CA GLY A 31 12.99 9.24 16.83
C GLY A 31 11.64 8.69 16.35
N THR A 32 10.72 9.52 15.86
CA THR A 32 9.45 9.02 15.28
C THR A 32 9.74 8.14 14.07
N ARG A 33 9.22 6.90 14.08
CA ARG A 33 9.26 5.99 12.93
C ARG A 33 7.91 5.94 12.24
N MET A 34 7.85 6.54 11.07
CA MET A 34 6.65 6.60 10.24
C MET A 34 6.59 5.39 9.30
N ARG A 35 5.43 4.72 9.25
CA ARG A 35 5.16 3.69 8.24
C ARG A 35 4.74 4.33 6.94
N THR A 36 5.44 3.98 5.86
CA THR A 36 5.24 4.54 4.51
C THR A 36 5.10 3.42 3.48
N GLY A 37 4.85 3.77 2.21
CA GLY A 37 4.82 2.80 1.11
C GLY A 37 6.16 2.09 0.86
N SER A 38 7.28 2.70 1.27
CA SER A 38 8.64 2.17 1.06
C SER A 38 9.27 1.59 2.33
N GLY A 39 8.47 1.29 3.35
CA GLY A 39 8.94 0.82 4.66
C GLY A 39 8.88 1.90 5.74
N LEU A 40 9.79 1.82 6.70
CA LEU A 40 9.90 2.78 7.79
C LEU A 40 10.79 3.96 7.40
N VAL A 41 10.34 5.17 7.73
CA VAL A 41 11.15 6.39 7.68
C VAL A 41 11.25 6.94 9.10
N GLU A 42 12.47 7.14 9.58
CA GLU A 42 12.74 7.69 10.91
C GLU A 42 13.07 9.17 10.83
N VAL A 43 12.53 9.94 11.77
CA VAL A 43 12.81 11.36 11.95
C VAL A 43 14.06 11.51 12.81
N LEU A 44 15.10 12.11 12.27
CA LEU A 44 16.40 12.31 12.92
C LEU A 44 16.55 13.69 13.55
N SER A 45 15.94 14.72 12.95
CA SER A 45 15.93 16.08 13.48
C SER A 45 14.65 16.81 13.05
N VAL A 46 14.28 17.84 13.80
CA VAL A 46 13.20 18.78 13.49
C VAL A 46 13.66 20.15 13.96
N ASP A 47 14.25 20.93 13.06
CA ASP A 47 14.84 22.23 13.37
C ASP A 47 13.99 23.33 12.74
N GLU A 48 13.66 24.38 13.50
CA GLU A 48 13.08 25.60 12.93
C GLU A 48 14.20 26.38 12.22
N VAL A 49 13.95 26.84 11.00
CA VAL A 49 14.95 27.52 10.16
C VAL A 49 14.36 28.74 9.47
N ASP A 50 15.18 29.75 9.24
CA ASP A 50 14.80 30.93 8.46
C ASP A 50 14.87 30.65 6.97
N LEU A 51 13.95 31.23 6.20
CA LEU A 51 13.88 31.07 4.74
C LEU A 51 15.21 31.41 4.05
N GLY A 52 15.92 32.44 4.55
CA GLY A 52 17.20 32.89 4.01
C GLY A 52 18.40 32.00 4.31
N THR A 53 18.25 31.00 5.19
CA THR A 53 19.33 30.05 5.52
C THR A 53 19.26 28.76 4.69
N ILE A 54 18.20 28.59 3.89
CA ILE A 54 18.00 27.43 3.03
C ILE A 54 18.88 27.55 1.79
N THR A 55 19.69 26.53 1.54
CA THR A 55 20.69 26.51 0.46
C THR A 55 20.27 25.64 -0.73
N GLU A 56 21.00 25.75 -1.84
CA GLU A 56 20.86 24.82 -2.98
C GLU A 56 21.14 23.36 -2.58
N GLU A 57 22.10 23.15 -1.66
CA GLU A 57 22.41 21.83 -1.13
C GLU A 57 21.23 21.27 -0.31
N ASP A 58 20.56 22.10 0.49
CA ASP A 58 19.35 21.70 1.19
C ASP A 58 18.23 21.31 0.22
N ALA A 59 18.08 22.05 -0.88
CA ALA A 59 17.12 21.75 -1.92
C ALA A 59 17.40 20.40 -2.58
N ARG A 60 18.66 20.13 -2.92
CA ARG A 60 19.11 18.83 -3.45
C ARG A 60 18.81 17.69 -2.47
N ARG A 61 19.20 17.85 -1.20
CA ARG A 61 18.95 16.88 -0.11
C ARG A 61 17.47 16.67 0.21
N ALA A 62 16.61 17.63 -0.13
CA ALA A 62 15.16 17.53 -0.01
C ALA A 62 14.49 16.96 -1.28
N GLY A 63 15.25 16.63 -2.32
CA GLY A 63 14.72 16.13 -3.60
C GLY A 63 13.95 17.19 -4.40
N ALA A 64 14.20 18.47 -4.15
CA ALA A 64 13.67 19.56 -4.95
C ALA A 64 14.52 19.74 -6.23
N PRO A 65 13.91 20.11 -7.36
CA PRO A 65 14.66 20.29 -8.61
C PRO A 65 15.58 21.53 -8.60
N SER A 66 15.29 22.50 -7.73
CA SER A 66 16.11 23.70 -7.50
C SER A 66 15.76 24.34 -6.15
N LEU A 67 16.61 25.26 -5.68
CA LEU A 67 16.31 26.11 -4.53
C LEU A 67 15.05 26.93 -4.74
N GLU A 68 14.90 27.55 -5.92
CA GLU A 68 13.71 28.33 -6.28
C GLU A 68 12.42 27.50 -6.16
N ALA A 69 12.43 26.25 -6.65
CA ALA A 69 11.28 25.36 -6.55
C ALA A 69 10.95 24.99 -5.10
N LEU A 70 11.97 24.78 -4.25
CA LEU A 70 11.76 24.53 -2.83
C LEU A 70 11.14 25.75 -2.13
N LEU A 71 11.68 26.94 -2.37
CA LEU A 71 11.18 28.18 -1.78
C LEU A 71 9.75 28.49 -2.24
N ALA A 72 9.45 28.28 -3.53
CA ALA A 72 8.09 28.42 -4.07
C ALA A 72 7.10 27.47 -3.40
N ALA A 73 7.50 26.22 -3.14
CA ALA A 73 6.65 25.27 -2.40
C ALA A 73 6.40 25.71 -0.93
N LEU A 74 7.38 26.34 -0.29
CA LEU A 74 7.25 26.87 1.07
C LEU A 74 6.45 28.19 1.16
N ALA A 75 6.28 28.90 0.04
CA ALA A 75 5.52 30.14 -0.02
C ALA A 75 4.00 29.94 0.13
N ALA A 76 3.50 28.70 0.00
CA ALA A 76 2.08 28.39 0.15
C ALA A 76 1.49 28.70 1.55
N ARG A 77 2.35 28.84 2.57
CA ARG A 77 1.99 29.20 3.95
C ARG A 77 3.05 30.14 4.53
N PRO A 78 3.05 31.42 4.14
CA PRO A 78 4.16 32.32 4.44
C PRO A 78 4.30 32.65 5.93
N ASP A 79 3.19 32.59 6.69
CA ASP A 79 3.14 33.00 8.11
C ASP A 79 3.52 31.88 9.09
N ASP A 80 3.51 30.62 8.64
CA ASP A 80 3.88 29.48 9.47
C ASP A 80 5.42 29.35 9.54
N PRO A 81 6.04 29.02 10.69
CA PRO A 81 7.47 28.70 10.75
C PRO A 81 7.89 27.57 9.79
N ILE A 82 9.13 27.63 9.29
CA ILE A 82 9.72 26.57 8.45
C ILE A 82 10.47 25.59 9.35
N PHE A 83 10.15 24.31 9.21
CA PHE A 83 10.88 23.23 9.84
C PHE A 83 11.69 22.45 8.80
N ARG A 84 12.99 22.32 9.03
CA ARG A 84 13.88 21.36 8.37
C ARG A 84 13.85 20.05 9.14
N VAL A 85 13.40 18.98 8.48
CA VAL A 85 13.24 17.66 9.07
C VAL A 85 14.28 16.72 8.50
N GLY A 86 15.18 16.22 9.33
CA GLY A 86 16.12 15.15 8.96
C GLY A 86 15.40 13.79 8.92
N LEU A 87 15.63 13.02 7.87
CA LEU A 87 14.96 11.74 7.60
C LEU A 87 15.98 10.68 7.22
N ARG A 88 15.72 9.42 7.60
CA ARG A 88 16.38 8.26 6.99
C ARG A 88 15.42 7.12 6.77
N HIS A 89 15.75 6.26 5.82
CA HIS A 89 15.15 4.94 5.75
C HIS A 89 15.55 4.10 6.98
N ALA A 90 14.57 3.52 7.65
CA ALA A 90 14.72 2.81 8.92
C ALA A 90 14.34 1.32 8.83
N GLY A 91 14.35 0.77 7.62
CA GLY A 91 14.08 -0.64 7.34
C GLY A 91 12.69 -0.91 6.78
N ARG A 92 12.39 -2.20 6.58
CA ARG A 92 11.10 -2.65 6.04
C ARG A 92 9.97 -2.42 7.04
N ASP A 93 8.74 -2.37 6.53
CA ASP A 93 7.56 -2.35 7.39
C ASP A 93 7.52 -3.66 8.23
N PRO A 94 7.46 -3.61 9.56
CA PRO A 94 7.43 -4.83 10.38
C PRO A 94 6.27 -5.78 10.04
N ARG A 95 5.18 -5.25 9.48
CA ARG A 95 4.04 -6.06 9.00
C ARG A 95 4.41 -6.98 7.84
N GLU A 96 5.46 -6.66 7.09
CA GLU A 96 5.96 -7.52 6.02
C GLU A 96 6.45 -8.85 6.57
N VAL A 97 7.24 -8.80 7.63
CA VAL A 97 7.74 -10.00 8.30
C VAL A 97 6.57 -10.77 8.91
N LEU A 98 5.68 -10.08 9.64
CA LEU A 98 4.54 -10.74 10.28
C LEU A 98 3.68 -11.50 9.28
N ARG A 99 3.34 -10.91 8.13
CA ARG A 99 2.39 -11.54 7.20
C ARG A 99 2.96 -12.78 6.51
N ASP A 100 4.28 -12.86 6.37
CA ASP A 100 4.97 -13.97 5.71
C ASP A 100 5.34 -15.10 6.68
N THR A 101 5.43 -14.81 7.98
CA THR A 101 5.71 -15.78 9.04
C THR A 101 4.46 -16.51 9.51
N VAL A 102 4.45 -17.84 9.35
CA VAL A 102 3.42 -18.72 9.94
C VAL A 102 3.55 -18.72 11.48
N PRO A 103 2.50 -18.35 12.23
CA PRO A 103 2.52 -18.31 13.68
C PRO A 103 2.57 -19.70 14.30
N ASP A 104 3.18 -19.81 15.48
CA ASP A 104 3.05 -20.99 16.32
C ASP A 104 1.67 -21.06 17.01
N GLU A 105 1.41 -22.14 17.73
CA GLU A 105 0.12 -22.39 18.37
C GLU A 105 -0.26 -21.31 19.41
N ALA A 106 0.69 -20.83 20.20
CA ALA A 106 0.45 -19.81 21.21
C ALA A 106 0.15 -18.45 20.59
N GLU A 107 0.86 -18.10 19.51
CA GLU A 107 0.60 -16.92 18.71
C GLU A 107 -0.77 -16.99 18.03
N VAL A 108 -1.15 -18.15 17.48
CA VAL A 108 -2.47 -18.35 16.89
C VAL A 108 -3.57 -18.15 17.94
N ALA A 109 -3.44 -18.74 19.14
CA ALA A 109 -4.39 -18.56 20.22
C ALA A 109 -4.56 -17.07 20.60
N THR A 110 -3.44 -16.34 20.68
CA THR A 110 -3.43 -14.90 20.95
C THR A 110 -4.15 -14.10 19.87
N LEU A 111 -3.91 -14.42 18.60
CA LEU A 111 -4.56 -13.77 17.47
C LEU A 111 -6.06 -14.06 17.43
N ARG A 112 -6.48 -15.31 17.67
CA ARG A 112 -7.89 -15.69 17.73
C ARG A 112 -8.62 -14.97 18.86
N ALA A 113 -8.05 -14.91 20.06
CA ALA A 113 -8.61 -14.13 21.17
C ALA A 113 -8.71 -12.62 20.86
N TRP A 114 -7.78 -12.08 20.06
CA TRP A 114 -7.88 -10.71 19.58
C TRP A 114 -9.01 -10.51 18.55
N LEU A 115 -9.19 -11.46 17.62
CA LEU A 115 -10.30 -11.46 16.66
C LEU A 115 -11.66 -11.54 17.38
N ASP A 116 -11.79 -12.45 18.34
CA ASP A 116 -13.03 -12.64 19.10
C ASP A 116 -13.41 -11.38 19.89
N ARG A 117 -12.40 -10.66 20.44
CA ARG A 117 -12.64 -9.35 21.09
C ARG A 117 -13.13 -8.28 20.11
N LEU A 118 -12.57 -8.23 18.90
CA LEU A 118 -13.05 -7.29 17.88
C LEU A 118 -14.50 -7.58 17.49
N ASP A 119 -14.83 -8.86 17.32
CA ASP A 119 -16.17 -9.30 16.98
C ASP A 119 -17.17 -8.98 18.10
N ALA A 120 -16.81 -9.22 19.36
CA ALA A 120 -17.66 -8.89 20.52
C ALA A 120 -17.92 -7.38 20.67
N SER A 121 -16.96 -6.54 20.28
CA SER A 121 -17.09 -5.07 20.35
C SER A 121 -17.79 -4.44 19.14
N SER A 122 -18.15 -5.24 18.14
CA SER A 122 -18.67 -4.76 16.85
C SER A 122 -20.17 -4.52 16.90
N SER A 123 -20.62 -3.34 16.47
CA SER A 123 -22.05 -3.02 16.34
C SER A 123 -22.76 -3.76 15.20
N VAL A 124 -22.00 -4.38 14.30
CA VAL A 124 -22.54 -5.17 13.16
C VAL A 124 -22.43 -6.68 13.39
N GLY A 125 -22.10 -7.09 14.62
CA GLY A 125 -21.82 -8.48 14.96
C GLY A 125 -20.46 -8.98 14.48
N PRO A 126 -20.21 -10.30 14.56
CA PRO A 126 -18.95 -10.91 14.16
C PRO A 126 -18.65 -10.69 12.67
N TRP A 127 -17.47 -10.18 12.37
CA TRP A 127 -17.07 -9.83 11.01
C TRP A 127 -15.68 -10.36 10.64
N THR A 128 -14.82 -10.63 11.63
CA THR A 128 -13.40 -10.88 11.35
C THR A 128 -13.17 -12.14 10.53
N ARG A 129 -13.71 -13.29 10.98
CA ARG A 129 -13.58 -14.58 10.28
C ARG A 129 -14.24 -14.56 8.91
N ALA A 130 -15.48 -14.09 8.81
CA ALA A 130 -16.18 -13.96 7.54
C ALA A 130 -15.40 -13.10 6.54
N THR A 131 -14.78 -12.01 6.99
CA THR A 131 -13.94 -11.16 6.14
C THR A 131 -12.67 -11.87 5.68
N LEU A 132 -11.96 -12.57 6.58
CA LEU A 132 -10.76 -13.34 6.23
C LEU A 132 -11.07 -14.49 5.27
N GLU A 133 -12.18 -15.20 5.49
CA GLU A 133 -12.66 -16.27 4.61
C GLU A 133 -12.98 -15.73 3.22
N LEU A 134 -13.74 -14.64 3.13
CA LEU A 134 -14.12 -14.05 1.85
C LEU A 134 -12.90 -13.53 1.07
N ILE A 135 -11.93 -12.91 1.76
CA ILE A 135 -10.65 -12.50 1.15
C ILE A 135 -9.86 -13.72 0.66
N GLY A 136 -9.85 -14.82 1.43
CA GLY A 136 -9.17 -16.05 1.05
C GLY A 136 -9.81 -16.76 -0.15
N GLN A 137 -11.15 -16.69 -0.28
CA GLN A 137 -11.91 -17.28 -1.40
C GLN A 137 -11.82 -16.45 -2.67
N HIS A 138 -11.51 -15.15 -2.57
CA HIS A 138 -11.52 -14.22 -3.70
C HIS A 138 -10.27 -13.33 -3.70
N PRO A 139 -9.07 -13.90 -3.93
CA PRO A 139 -7.84 -13.13 -3.97
C PRO A 139 -7.90 -12.01 -5.01
N GLY A 140 -7.52 -10.79 -4.61
CA GLY A 140 -7.54 -9.62 -5.50
C GLY A 140 -8.92 -8.99 -5.72
N ARG A 141 -10.00 -9.56 -5.16
CA ARG A 141 -11.34 -8.96 -5.25
C ARG A 141 -11.39 -7.59 -4.59
N ARG A 142 -12.10 -6.67 -5.24
CA ARG A 142 -12.10 -5.25 -4.84
C ARG A 142 -12.89 -5.03 -3.56
N ALA A 143 -12.48 -4.03 -2.78
CA ALA A 143 -13.15 -3.69 -1.54
C ALA A 143 -14.65 -3.40 -1.67
N PRO A 144 -15.16 -2.69 -2.71
CA PRO A 144 -16.60 -2.50 -2.86
C PRO A 144 -17.37 -3.80 -3.07
N GLU A 145 -16.84 -4.72 -3.88
CA GLU A 145 -17.47 -6.03 -4.16
C GLU A 145 -17.48 -6.92 -2.92
N LEU A 146 -16.39 -6.93 -2.15
CA LEU A 146 -16.36 -7.64 -0.86
C LEU A 146 -17.35 -7.04 0.14
N ALA A 147 -17.50 -5.71 0.15
CA ALA A 147 -18.41 -5.01 1.04
C ALA A 147 -19.88 -5.32 0.69
N GLU A 148 -20.21 -5.37 -0.60
CA GLU A 148 -21.52 -5.78 -1.11
C GLU A 148 -21.89 -7.20 -0.66
N VAL A 149 -20.99 -8.17 -0.83
CA VAL A 149 -21.21 -9.56 -0.37
C VAL A 149 -21.44 -9.64 1.14
N LEU A 150 -20.75 -8.79 1.93
CA LEU A 150 -20.91 -8.74 3.38
C LEU A 150 -22.11 -7.89 3.83
N GLY A 151 -22.82 -7.21 2.92
CA GLY A 151 -23.90 -6.28 3.26
C GLY A 151 -23.41 -5.05 4.04
N ARG A 152 -22.20 -4.56 3.76
CA ARG A 152 -21.53 -3.46 4.49
C ARG A 152 -21.14 -2.33 3.55
N ASP A 153 -20.95 -1.13 4.10
CA ASP A 153 -20.34 -0.05 3.34
C ASP A 153 -18.82 -0.27 3.16
N THR A 154 -18.30 0.18 2.02
CA THR A 154 -16.88 -0.01 1.65
C THR A 154 -15.92 0.67 2.63
N ALA A 155 -16.28 1.82 3.21
CA ALA A 155 -15.38 2.56 4.09
C ALA A 155 -15.19 1.84 5.44
N SER A 156 -16.27 1.30 6.01
CA SER A 156 -16.24 0.44 7.19
C SER A 156 -15.42 -0.81 6.94
N LEU A 157 -15.65 -1.52 5.83
CA LEU A 157 -14.83 -2.70 5.48
C LEU A 157 -13.35 -2.33 5.41
N LYS A 158 -12.99 -1.22 4.74
CA LYS A 158 -11.60 -0.76 4.64
C LYS A 158 -10.99 -0.43 6.00
N ARG A 159 -11.76 0.15 6.93
CA ARG A 159 -11.29 0.42 8.31
C ARG A 159 -11.00 -0.89 9.04
N ASP A 160 -11.86 -1.87 8.89
CA ASP A 160 -11.76 -3.16 9.56
C ASP A 160 -10.65 -4.04 8.98
N VAL A 161 -10.55 -4.15 7.65
CA VAL A 161 -9.44 -4.84 6.99
C VAL A 161 -8.10 -4.21 7.36
N ARG A 162 -8.04 -2.90 7.64
CA ARG A 162 -6.83 -2.25 8.17
C ARG A 162 -6.45 -2.81 9.53
N LYS A 163 -7.39 -3.06 10.45
CA LYS A 163 -7.11 -3.70 11.75
C LYS A 163 -6.48 -5.09 11.54
N LEU A 164 -7.02 -5.89 10.62
CA LEU A 164 -6.48 -7.22 10.28
C LEU A 164 -5.06 -7.12 9.68
N LYS A 165 -4.84 -6.15 8.79
CA LYS A 165 -3.52 -5.86 8.19
C LYS A 165 -2.48 -5.49 9.24
N GLU A 166 -2.85 -4.74 10.28
CA GLU A 166 -1.93 -4.39 11.37
C GLU A 166 -1.41 -5.63 12.11
N ARG A 167 -2.16 -6.73 12.11
CA ARG A 167 -1.75 -8.02 12.68
C ARG A 167 -1.11 -8.97 11.67
N GLY A 168 -0.83 -8.49 10.45
CA GLY A 168 -0.25 -9.29 9.37
C GLY A 168 -1.19 -10.36 8.82
N LEU A 169 -2.50 -10.29 9.05
CA LEU A 169 -3.46 -11.32 8.60
C LEU A 169 -3.87 -11.16 7.12
N THR A 170 -3.67 -9.97 6.55
CA THR A 170 -4.00 -9.66 5.16
C THR A 170 -2.89 -8.85 4.49
N ARG A 171 -2.83 -8.91 3.16
CA ARG A 171 -2.03 -8.02 2.31
C ARG A 171 -2.98 -7.08 1.55
N SER A 172 -2.68 -5.78 1.55
CA SER A 172 -3.38 -4.86 0.63
C SER A 172 -2.62 -4.83 -0.68
N LEU A 173 -3.35 -5.04 -1.76
CA LEU A 173 -2.85 -4.80 -3.10
C LEU A 173 -3.23 -3.38 -3.53
N ASP A 174 -2.73 -2.96 -4.70
CA ASP A 174 -3.25 -1.77 -5.38
C ASP A 174 -4.75 -1.92 -5.68
N ILE A 175 -5.17 -3.15 -5.98
CA ILE A 175 -6.56 -3.54 -6.21
C ILE A 175 -6.89 -4.76 -5.35
N GLY A 176 -7.73 -4.55 -4.33
CA GLY A 176 -8.24 -5.62 -3.49
C GLY A 176 -7.29 -6.07 -2.38
N TYR A 177 -7.49 -7.30 -1.91
CA TYR A 177 -6.78 -7.88 -0.76
C TYR A 177 -6.36 -9.32 -1.05
N LEU A 178 -5.33 -9.77 -0.33
CA LEU A 178 -4.99 -11.19 -0.21
C LEU A 178 -5.00 -11.60 1.26
N LEU A 179 -5.37 -12.85 1.51
CA LEU A 179 -5.11 -13.50 2.79
C LEU A 179 -3.61 -13.78 2.87
N SER A 180 -2.97 -13.49 4.01
CA SER A 180 -1.56 -13.81 4.20
C SER A 180 -1.38 -15.26 4.66
N PRO A 181 -0.17 -15.85 4.52
CA PRO A 181 0.17 -17.13 5.16
C PRO A 181 -0.18 -17.16 6.66
N ARG A 182 0.13 -16.09 7.39
CA ARG A 182 -0.25 -15.93 8.81
C ARG A 182 -1.78 -15.93 9.01
N GLY A 183 -2.51 -15.22 8.15
CA GLY A 183 -3.97 -15.18 8.19
C GLY A 183 -4.62 -16.52 7.90
N ALA A 184 -4.09 -17.29 6.94
CA ALA A 184 -4.55 -18.63 6.62
C ALA A 184 -4.34 -19.58 7.79
N ALA A 185 -3.15 -19.56 8.41
CA ALA A 185 -2.85 -20.38 9.59
C ALA A 185 -3.79 -20.09 10.77
N VAL A 186 -4.07 -18.81 11.05
CA VAL A 186 -5.03 -18.42 12.09
C VAL A 186 -6.44 -18.90 11.78
N LEU A 187 -6.86 -18.82 10.51
CA LEU A 187 -8.20 -19.18 10.08
C LEU A 187 -8.44 -20.69 10.09
N ASP A 188 -7.44 -21.48 9.70
CA ASP A 188 -7.51 -22.94 9.60
C ASP A 188 -7.20 -23.67 10.90
N HIS A 189 -6.69 -22.96 11.91
CA HIS A 189 -6.33 -23.59 13.17
C HIS A 189 -7.53 -24.27 13.86
N GLY A 190 -7.34 -25.54 14.22
CA GLY A 190 -8.36 -26.40 14.82
C GLY A 190 -9.31 -27.06 13.81
N GLY A 191 -9.08 -26.90 12.51
CA GLY A 191 -9.83 -27.56 11.44
C GLY A 191 -8.92 -27.98 10.27
N PRO A 192 -9.48 -28.62 9.24
CA PRO A 192 -8.72 -28.88 8.02
C PRO A 192 -8.37 -27.57 7.31
N ALA A 193 -7.25 -27.57 6.59
CA ALA A 193 -6.90 -26.46 5.71
C ALA A 193 -8.04 -26.24 4.70
N ARG A 194 -8.55 -25.01 4.62
CA ARG A 194 -9.58 -24.68 3.64
C ARG A 194 -8.97 -24.63 2.24
N GLU A 195 -9.64 -25.25 1.29
CA GLU A 195 -9.32 -25.07 -0.12
C GLU A 195 -9.54 -23.60 -0.50
N ARG A 196 -8.52 -22.99 -1.09
CA ARG A 196 -8.53 -21.58 -1.52
C ARG A 196 -7.91 -21.51 -2.91
N PRO A 197 -8.40 -20.60 -3.77
CA PRO A 197 -7.69 -20.30 -5.00
C PRO A 197 -6.25 -19.89 -4.68
N ALA A 198 -5.31 -20.32 -5.53
CA ALA A 198 -3.95 -19.84 -5.43
C ALA A 198 -3.96 -18.30 -5.52
N ALA A 199 -3.23 -17.64 -4.62
CA ALA A 199 -2.99 -16.22 -4.79
C ALA A 199 -2.30 -16.01 -6.14
N PRO A 200 -2.65 -14.95 -6.90
CA PRO A 200 -1.93 -14.62 -8.12
C PRO A 200 -0.44 -14.57 -7.83
N THR A 201 0.33 -15.34 -8.59
CA THR A 201 1.80 -15.33 -8.55
C THR A 201 2.28 -14.47 -9.69
N GLY A 202 3.20 -13.55 -9.40
CA GLY A 202 3.71 -12.59 -10.38
C GLY A 202 3.61 -11.14 -9.93
N THR A 203 4.00 -10.24 -10.83
CA THR A 203 4.06 -8.81 -10.63
C THR A 203 2.65 -8.22 -10.70
N PRO A 204 2.16 -7.51 -9.67
CA PRO A 204 0.83 -6.90 -9.70
C PRO A 204 0.66 -5.89 -10.85
N LEU A 205 -0.55 -5.80 -11.39
CA LEU A 205 -0.88 -4.79 -12.40
C LEU A 205 -0.82 -3.36 -11.85
N PRO A 206 -0.38 -2.37 -12.64
CA PRO A 206 -0.41 -0.97 -12.25
C PRO A 206 -1.84 -0.46 -12.10
N ARG A 207 -2.01 0.72 -11.50
CA ARG A 207 -3.33 1.39 -11.44
C ARG A 207 -3.77 1.86 -12.83
N THR A 208 -4.78 1.20 -13.38
CA THR A 208 -5.36 1.47 -14.71
C THR A 208 -6.73 2.19 -14.67
N GLY A 209 -7.24 2.50 -13.47
CA GLY A 209 -8.58 3.06 -13.27
C GLY A 209 -9.64 1.98 -13.00
N ALA A 210 -10.77 2.37 -12.38
CA ALA A 210 -11.78 1.40 -11.93
C ALA A 210 -12.44 0.57 -13.05
N PRO A 211 -12.75 1.10 -14.24
CA PRO A 211 -13.31 0.30 -15.34
C PRO A 211 -12.33 -0.74 -15.86
N ALA A 212 -11.11 -0.33 -16.24
CA ALA A 212 -10.08 -1.24 -16.75
C ALA A 212 -9.69 -2.30 -15.72
N SER A 213 -9.50 -1.91 -14.46
CA SER A 213 -9.23 -2.84 -13.37
C SER A 213 -10.30 -3.93 -13.26
N ARG A 214 -11.60 -3.59 -13.35
CA ARG A 214 -12.67 -4.59 -13.32
C ARG A 214 -12.61 -5.53 -14.52
N ALA A 215 -12.42 -4.98 -15.71
CA ALA A 215 -12.40 -5.75 -16.94
C ALA A 215 -11.24 -6.75 -16.96
N LEU A 216 -10.04 -6.32 -16.56
CA LEU A 216 -8.85 -7.16 -16.44
C LEU A 216 -9.07 -8.28 -15.40
N THR A 217 -9.56 -7.94 -14.20
CA THR A 217 -9.84 -8.95 -13.16
C THR A 217 -10.92 -9.94 -13.62
N ALA A 218 -11.98 -9.48 -14.28
CA ALA A 218 -13.02 -10.36 -14.82
C ALA A 218 -12.50 -11.30 -15.92
N ALA A 219 -11.48 -10.87 -16.67
CA ALA A 219 -10.77 -11.68 -17.66
C ALA A 219 -9.69 -12.59 -17.04
N GLY A 220 -9.51 -12.59 -15.71
CA GLY A 220 -8.44 -13.36 -15.04
C GLY A 220 -7.04 -12.74 -15.16
N LEU A 221 -6.91 -11.60 -15.84
CA LEU A 221 -5.66 -10.88 -16.03
C LEU A 221 -5.35 -10.07 -14.77
N THR A 222 -4.55 -10.66 -13.87
CA THR A 222 -4.31 -10.12 -12.52
C THR A 222 -2.84 -9.82 -12.23
N THR A 223 -1.93 -10.22 -13.14
CA THR A 223 -0.48 -9.97 -13.06
C THR A 223 0.09 -9.55 -14.41
N LEU A 224 1.26 -8.91 -14.42
CA LEU A 224 1.95 -8.54 -15.67
C LEU A 224 2.28 -9.79 -16.50
N GLU A 225 2.63 -10.89 -15.85
CA GLU A 225 2.93 -12.17 -16.48
C GLU A 225 1.69 -12.74 -17.18
N SER A 226 0.50 -12.62 -16.57
CA SER A 226 -0.75 -13.04 -17.24
C SER A 226 -1.07 -12.23 -18.50
N LEU A 227 -0.52 -11.02 -18.64
CA LEU A 227 -0.66 -10.23 -19.87
C LEU A 227 0.24 -10.72 -21.01
N THR A 228 1.27 -11.51 -20.72
CA THR A 228 2.16 -12.09 -21.75
C THR A 228 1.47 -13.20 -22.55
N ASP A 229 0.38 -13.74 -22.00
CA ASP A 229 -0.45 -14.77 -22.64
C ASP A 229 -1.54 -14.19 -23.55
N VAL A 230 -1.72 -12.87 -23.60
CA VAL A 230 -2.74 -12.18 -24.42
C VAL A 230 -2.13 -11.08 -25.27
N SER A 231 -2.72 -10.82 -26.44
CA SER A 231 -2.31 -9.70 -27.29
C SER A 231 -2.85 -8.38 -26.76
N GLU A 232 -2.18 -7.29 -27.14
CA GLU A 232 -2.65 -5.95 -26.79
C GLU A 232 -4.05 -5.67 -27.35
N GLY A 233 -4.37 -6.20 -28.53
CA GLY A 233 -5.69 -6.07 -29.16
C GLY A 233 -6.80 -6.78 -28.38
N GLU A 234 -6.54 -7.98 -27.83
CA GLU A 234 -7.49 -8.69 -26.96
C GLU A 234 -7.76 -7.90 -25.68
N VAL A 235 -6.72 -7.32 -25.07
CA VAL A 235 -6.85 -6.50 -23.86
C VAL A 235 -7.59 -5.19 -24.16
N ALA A 236 -7.31 -4.55 -25.29
CA ALA A 236 -8.01 -3.35 -25.76
C ALA A 236 -9.50 -3.60 -26.05
N GLY A 237 -9.85 -4.84 -26.45
CA GLY A 237 -11.23 -5.25 -26.69
C GLY A 237 -12.07 -5.40 -25.42
N LEU A 238 -11.45 -5.44 -24.24
CA LEU A 238 -12.17 -5.55 -22.97
C LEU A 238 -12.93 -4.25 -22.67
N HIS A 239 -14.24 -4.36 -22.42
CA HIS A 239 -15.09 -3.21 -22.12
C HIS A 239 -14.60 -2.44 -20.89
N GLY A 240 -14.22 -1.18 -21.07
CA GLY A 240 -13.69 -0.31 -20.03
C GLY A 240 -12.16 -0.22 -19.97
N VAL A 241 -11.45 -0.95 -20.83
CA VAL A 241 -10.01 -0.75 -21.08
C VAL A 241 -9.85 0.28 -22.19
N GLY A 242 -9.29 1.44 -21.87
CA GLY A 242 -9.02 2.52 -22.83
C GLY A 242 -7.52 2.80 -22.98
N PRO A 243 -7.14 3.78 -23.83
CA PRO A 243 -5.74 4.10 -24.12
C PRO A 243 -4.89 4.35 -22.87
N PHE A 244 -5.42 5.07 -21.89
CA PHE A 244 -4.74 5.30 -20.62
C PHE A 244 -4.35 4.00 -19.89
N ALA A 245 -5.25 3.02 -19.86
CA ALA A 245 -4.98 1.74 -19.22
C ALA A 245 -3.92 0.96 -20.00
N LEU A 246 -4.04 0.92 -21.33
CA LEU A 246 -3.06 0.25 -22.20
C LEU A 246 -1.67 0.85 -22.06
N ASP A 247 -1.54 2.18 -22.04
CA ASP A 247 -0.26 2.87 -21.86
C ASP A 247 0.40 2.51 -20.53
N ARG A 248 -0.39 2.50 -19.43
CA ARG A 248 0.10 2.09 -18.11
C ARG A 248 0.54 0.64 -18.08
N LEU A 249 -0.21 -0.26 -18.72
CA LEU A 249 0.15 -1.67 -18.81
C LEU A 249 1.43 -1.86 -19.63
N ARG A 250 1.58 -1.14 -20.75
CA ARG A 250 2.76 -1.20 -21.61
C ARG A 250 4.02 -0.71 -20.90
N GLU A 251 3.92 0.42 -20.21
CA GLU A 251 4.99 0.97 -19.37
C GLU A 251 5.42 -0.03 -18.29
N ALA A 252 4.45 -0.56 -17.53
CA ALA A 252 4.75 -1.53 -16.48
C ALA A 252 5.35 -2.84 -17.00
N LEU A 253 4.87 -3.34 -18.15
CA LEU A 253 5.45 -4.52 -18.81
C LEU A 253 6.90 -4.26 -19.23
N ALA A 254 7.17 -3.11 -19.86
CA ALA A 254 8.51 -2.74 -20.30
C ALA A 254 9.49 -2.60 -19.12
N ASP A 255 9.05 -2.04 -17.99
CA ASP A 255 9.86 -1.88 -16.77
C ASP A 255 10.38 -3.22 -16.22
N VAL A 256 9.68 -4.32 -16.47
CA VAL A 256 10.08 -5.67 -16.06
C VAL A 256 10.56 -6.55 -17.22
N GLY A 257 10.80 -5.94 -18.40
CA GLY A 257 11.30 -6.66 -19.58
C GLY A 257 10.28 -7.64 -20.20
N LEU A 258 8.99 -7.44 -19.94
CA LEU A 258 7.89 -8.21 -20.52
C LEU A 258 7.21 -7.43 -21.65
N SER A 259 6.40 -8.12 -22.44
CA SER A 259 5.51 -7.53 -23.43
C SER A 259 4.23 -8.35 -23.56
N PHE A 260 3.18 -7.77 -24.12
CA PHE A 260 2.03 -8.55 -24.59
C PHE A 260 2.46 -9.64 -25.57
N ARG A 261 1.63 -10.67 -25.73
CA ARG A 261 1.81 -11.68 -26.78
C ARG A 261 1.87 -10.99 -28.14
N ARG A 262 2.91 -11.33 -28.92
CA ARG A 262 2.99 -10.90 -30.32
C ARG A 262 1.91 -11.62 -31.12
N VAL A 263 1.20 -10.87 -31.96
CA VAL A 263 0.21 -11.39 -32.91
C VAL A 263 0.92 -11.98 -34.12
#